data_AF-A0A382UIC5-F1
#
_entry.id   AF-A0A382UIC5-F1
#
_cell.length_a   1.000
_cell.length_b   1.000
_cell.length_c   1.000
_cell.angle_alpha   90.00
_cell.angle_beta   90.00
_cell.angle_gamma   90.00
#
_symmetry.space_group_name_H-M   'P 1'
#
loop_
_entity.id
_entity.type
_entity.pdbx_description
1 polymer ?
#
loop_
_entity_poly.entity_id
_entity_poly.type
_entity_poly.pdbx_seq_one_letter_code
_entity_poly.pdbx_strand_id
1 'polypeptide(L)'
;MEGGNNMDWWLVGDQMWLDQVVEEIVEPDLPIIDPHHHLWSFYGVDYLTQQFHMDTNSGHRVKKTVYVECGMSYRDDGANHLKPLGETEFVVQQAKQIEGLGGAVIDGIVAKADLRLTESLEDMLS
;
A
#
# COMPACT_ATOMS: atom_id res chain seq x y z
N MET A 1 -32.99 -21.94 19.71
CA MET A 1 -32.43 -21.64 18.38
C MET A 1 -31.58 -20.40 18.57
N GLU A 2 -30.32 -20.59 18.95
CA GLU A 2 -29.37 -19.49 19.14
C GLU A 2 -28.77 -19.14 17.78
N GLY A 3 -28.90 -17.86 17.41
CA GLY A 3 -28.47 -17.32 16.12
C GLY A 3 -26.96 -17.40 16.00
N GLY A 4 -26.49 -18.16 15.01
CA GLY A 4 -25.08 -18.33 14.71
C GLY A 4 -24.42 -17.00 14.35
N ASN A 5 -23.36 -16.70 15.09
CA ASN A 5 -22.21 -15.84 14.78
C ASN A 5 -22.39 -14.88 13.60
N ASN A 6 -22.70 -13.64 13.96
CA ASN A 6 -22.39 -12.46 13.16
C ASN A 6 -20.85 -12.31 13.16
N MET A 7 -20.16 -13.06 12.31
CA MET A 7 -18.72 -12.87 12.09
C MET A 7 -18.57 -11.56 11.34
N ASP A 8 -18.10 -10.54 12.04
CA ASP A 8 -17.68 -9.26 11.47
C ASP A 8 -16.53 -9.53 10.49
N TRP A 9 -16.86 -9.71 9.21
CA TRP A 9 -15.90 -9.91 8.12
C TRP A 9 -14.90 -8.75 7.95
N TRP A 10 -15.05 -7.70 8.76
CA TRP A 10 -14.19 -6.51 8.84
C TRP A 10 -13.18 -6.56 10.00
N LEU A 11 -13.22 -7.57 10.87
CA LEU A 11 -12.26 -7.79 11.97
C LEU A 11 -11.05 -8.66 11.56
N VAL A 12 -10.88 -8.97 10.27
CA VAL A 12 -9.78 -9.83 9.82
C VAL A 12 -8.48 -9.02 9.81
N GLY A 13 -7.55 -9.35 10.71
CA GLY A 13 -6.18 -8.81 10.74
C GLY A 13 -5.83 -7.86 11.89
N ASP A 14 -6.39 -8.06 13.10
CA ASP A 14 -5.98 -7.29 14.28
C ASP A 14 -4.63 -7.77 14.86
N GLN A 15 -4.05 -6.97 15.77
CA GLN A 15 -2.76 -7.29 16.38
C GLN A 15 -2.79 -8.62 17.17
N MET A 16 -3.91 -8.95 17.82
CA MET A 16 -4.05 -10.20 18.55
C MET A 16 -3.92 -11.42 17.63
N TRP A 17 -4.43 -11.31 16.40
CA TRP A 17 -4.26 -12.32 15.37
C TRP A 17 -2.84 -12.37 14.83
N LEU A 18 -2.21 -11.23 14.55
CA LEU A 18 -0.81 -11.15 14.06
C LEU A 18 0.19 -11.76 15.05
N ASP A 19 -0.03 -11.59 16.35
CA ASP A 19 0.87 -12.05 17.41
C ASP A 19 0.76 -13.57 17.70
N GLN A 20 -0.13 -14.30 17.02
CA GLN A 20 -0.35 -15.73 17.28
C GLN A 20 0.88 -16.60 16.96
N VAL A 21 1.66 -16.21 15.95
CA VAL A 21 2.83 -16.95 15.49
C VAL A 21 3.96 -15.97 15.19
N VAL A 22 5.11 -16.21 15.80
CA VAL A 22 6.34 -15.47 15.50
C VAL A 22 7.36 -16.47 14.97
N GLU A 23 7.78 -16.27 13.72
CA GLU A 23 8.79 -17.11 13.07
C GLU A 23 10.19 -16.51 13.21
N GLU A 24 11.21 -17.37 13.14
CA GLU A 24 12.62 -16.92 13.13
C GLU A 24 12.95 -16.23 11.80
N ILE A 25 13.60 -15.07 11.87
CA ILE A 25 14.05 -14.32 10.70
C ILE A 25 15.23 -15.04 10.06
N VAL A 26 15.02 -15.54 8.85
CA VAL A 26 16.07 -16.20 8.07
C VAL A 26 16.85 -15.16 7.26
N GLU A 27 18.18 -15.28 7.25
CA GLU A 27 19.11 -14.42 6.51
C GLU A 27 18.85 -12.91 6.72
N PRO A 28 18.90 -12.42 7.98
CA PRO A 28 18.52 -11.04 8.31
C PRO A 28 19.36 -9.97 7.58
N ASP A 29 20.56 -10.32 7.14
CA ASP A 29 21.46 -9.41 6.42
C ASP A 29 21.24 -9.38 4.89
N LEU A 30 20.43 -10.29 4.34
CA LEU A 30 20.16 -10.35 2.90
C LEU A 30 19.36 -9.10 2.47
N PRO A 31 19.90 -8.25 1.57
CA PRO A 31 19.16 -7.09 1.10
C PRO A 31 17.99 -7.52 0.21
N ILE A 32 16.79 -7.06 0.57
CA ILE A 32 15.54 -7.42 -0.13
C ILE A 32 14.98 -6.19 -0.86
N ILE A 33 14.43 -6.45 -2.05
CA ILE A 33 13.48 -5.55 -2.72
C ILE A 33 12.12 -6.24 -2.64
N ASP A 34 11.15 -5.59 -2.00
CA ASP A 34 9.76 -6.04 -2.03
C ASP A 34 9.10 -5.52 -3.32
N PRO A 35 8.80 -6.39 -4.30
CA PRO A 35 8.31 -5.94 -5.60
C PRO A 35 6.82 -5.57 -5.58
N HIS A 36 6.10 -5.76 -4.46
CA HIS A 36 4.66 -5.54 -4.43
C HIS A 36 4.16 -5.26 -3.02
N HIS A 37 3.77 -4.02 -2.76
CA HIS A 37 2.92 -3.68 -1.62
C HIS A 37 1.83 -2.68 -2.02
N HIS A 38 0.87 -2.51 -1.12
CA HIS A 38 -0.16 -1.48 -1.21
C HIS A 38 -0.06 -0.55 0.00
N LEU A 39 -0.68 0.62 -0.12
CA LEU A 39 -0.96 1.54 0.98
C LEU A 39 -2.43 1.89 0.89
N TRP A 40 -3.16 1.73 1.98
CA TRP A 40 -4.60 1.93 1.98
C TRP A 40 -5.13 2.43 3.31
N SER A 41 -6.32 3.03 3.24
CA SER A 41 -7.20 3.27 4.38
C SER A 41 -8.61 2.90 3.94
N PHE A 42 -9.05 1.70 4.31
CA PHE A 42 -10.38 1.19 3.97
C PHE A 42 -11.10 0.74 5.23
N TYR A 43 -12.34 1.20 5.41
CA TYR A 43 -13.23 0.76 6.48
C TYR A 43 -12.63 0.85 7.90
N GLY A 44 -11.74 1.82 8.14
CA GLY A 44 -11.07 2.01 9.43
C GLY A 44 -9.84 1.12 9.67
N VAL A 45 -9.38 0.40 8.65
CA VAL A 45 -8.12 -0.36 8.66
C VAL A 45 -7.09 0.40 7.82
N ASP A 46 -6.07 0.91 8.51
CA ASP A 46 -4.99 1.69 7.90
C ASP A 46 -3.75 0.82 7.70
N TYR A 47 -3.24 0.83 6.48
CA TYR A 47 -1.89 0.40 6.16
C TYR A 47 -1.20 1.54 5.40
N LEU A 48 -0.68 2.49 6.16
CA LEU A 48 -0.08 3.73 5.66
C LEU A 48 1.38 3.80 6.10
N THR A 49 1.99 4.99 6.04
CA THR A 49 3.39 5.23 6.39
C THR A 49 3.86 4.52 7.68
N GLN A 50 3.09 4.58 8.77
CA GLN A 50 3.51 4.02 10.05
C GLN A 50 3.50 2.49 10.05
N GLN A 51 2.42 1.86 9.58
CA GLN A 51 2.33 0.40 9.49
C GLN A 51 3.39 -0.15 8.54
N PHE A 52 3.54 0.47 7.37
CA PHE A 52 4.59 0.13 6.41
C PHE A 52 5.99 0.19 7.04
N HIS A 53 6.31 1.25 7.79
CA HIS A 53 7.62 1.39 8.41
C HIS A 53 7.85 0.34 9.50
N MET A 54 6.85 0.01 10.31
CA MET A 54 6.95 -1.06 11.31
C MET A 54 7.21 -2.42 10.65
N ASP A 55 6.45 -2.76 9.61
CA ASP A 55 6.53 -4.06 8.95
C ASP A 55 7.86 -4.22 8.19
N THR A 56 8.28 -3.21 7.42
CA THR A 56 9.55 -3.24 6.69
C THR A 56 10.78 -3.15 7.59
N ASN A 57 10.60 -2.79 8.87
CA ASN A 57 11.65 -2.74 9.88
C ASN A 57 11.48 -3.81 10.98
N SER A 58 10.66 -4.84 10.74
CA SER A 58 10.41 -5.97 11.66
C SER A 58 11.60 -6.92 11.82
N GLY A 59 12.59 -6.83 10.92
CA GLY A 59 13.91 -7.43 11.08
C GLY A 59 14.52 -8.00 9.80
N HIS A 60 13.73 -8.22 8.74
CA HIS A 60 14.28 -8.42 7.40
C HIS A 60 14.87 -7.13 6.87
N ARG A 61 15.96 -7.22 6.10
CA ARG A 61 16.64 -6.06 5.52
C ARG A 61 15.99 -5.62 4.19
N VAL A 62 14.74 -5.18 4.27
CA VAL A 62 14.05 -4.55 3.13
C VAL A 62 14.69 -3.19 2.85
N LYS A 63 15.19 -2.98 1.63
CA LYS A 63 15.85 -1.73 1.22
C LYS A 63 14.96 -0.86 0.37
N LYS A 64 14.18 -1.49 -0.50
CA LYS A 64 13.37 -0.84 -1.53
C LYS A 64 12.09 -1.61 -1.72
N THR A 65 11.07 -0.90 -2.14
CA THR A 65 9.76 -1.48 -2.41
C THR A 65 9.16 -0.88 -3.68
N VAL A 66 8.23 -1.61 -4.29
CA VAL A 66 7.40 -1.10 -5.38
C VAL A 66 5.96 -1.05 -4.89
N TYR A 67 5.37 0.13 -4.95
CA TYR A 67 3.94 0.32 -4.70
C TYR A 67 3.15 -0.11 -5.92
N VAL A 68 2.03 -0.80 -5.72
CA VAL A 68 1.10 -1.19 -6.78
C VAL A 68 -0.28 -0.59 -6.52
N GLU A 69 -0.86 0.01 -7.57
CA GLU A 69 -2.19 0.63 -7.55
C GLU A 69 -3.27 -0.25 -6.91
N CYS A 70 -4.10 0.33 -6.05
CA CYS A 70 -5.22 -0.34 -5.39
C CYS A 70 -6.53 0.48 -5.35
N GLY A 71 -6.58 1.64 -6.02
CA GLY A 71 -7.74 2.51 -6.06
C GLY A 71 -7.83 3.48 -4.89
N MET A 72 -6.72 3.71 -4.18
CA MET A 72 -6.67 4.59 -3.01
C MET A 72 -6.57 6.06 -3.42
N SER A 73 -7.38 6.93 -2.82
CA SER A 73 -7.26 8.39 -2.99
C SER A 73 -7.40 8.91 -4.43
N TYR A 74 -8.24 8.27 -5.25
CA TYR A 74 -8.64 8.88 -6.53
C TYR A 74 -9.24 10.27 -6.30
N ARG A 75 -9.02 11.19 -7.26
CA ARG A 75 -9.61 12.52 -7.20
C ARG A 75 -11.15 12.43 -7.28
N ASP A 76 -11.83 13.19 -6.44
CA ASP A 76 -13.29 13.23 -6.42
C ASP A 76 -13.87 14.04 -7.58
N ASP A 77 -13.09 14.98 -8.12
CA ASP A 77 -13.46 15.89 -9.20
C ASP A 77 -12.58 15.70 -10.46
N GLY A 78 -12.84 16.54 -11.48
CA GLY A 78 -12.13 16.49 -12.76
C GLY A 78 -12.60 15.40 -13.73
N ALA A 79 -11.86 15.25 -14.83
CA ALA A 79 -12.17 14.28 -15.87
C ALA A 79 -11.94 12.84 -15.35
N ASN A 80 -12.89 11.94 -15.62
CA ASN A 80 -12.87 10.57 -15.08
C ASN A 80 -11.57 9.80 -15.36
N HIS A 81 -10.96 9.99 -16.54
CA HIS A 81 -9.72 9.30 -16.92
C HIS A 81 -8.48 9.79 -16.16
N LEU A 82 -8.55 10.99 -15.55
CA LEU A 82 -7.47 11.59 -14.75
C LEU A 82 -7.65 11.39 -13.24
N LYS A 83 -8.79 10.84 -12.80
CA LYS A 83 -9.03 10.58 -11.37
C LYS A 83 -7.97 9.68 -10.70
N PRO A 84 -7.42 8.64 -11.39
CA PRO A 84 -6.38 7.81 -10.81
C PRO A 84 -5.07 8.53 -10.49
N LEU A 85 -4.83 9.72 -11.07
CA LEU A 85 -3.65 10.52 -10.69
C LEU A 85 -3.64 10.91 -9.21
N GLY A 86 -4.81 11.00 -8.58
CA GLY A 86 -4.90 11.26 -7.13
C GLY A 86 -4.19 10.20 -6.29
N GLU A 87 -4.21 8.94 -6.72
CA GLU A 87 -3.49 7.85 -6.05
C GLU A 87 -1.98 8.03 -6.20
N THR A 88 -1.50 8.33 -7.40
CA THR A 88 -0.07 8.61 -7.64
C THR A 88 0.40 9.77 -6.76
N GLU A 89 -0.37 10.86 -6.68
CA GLU A 89 -0.07 12.01 -5.83
C GLU A 89 -0.04 11.64 -4.34
N PHE A 90 -1.00 10.84 -3.90
CA PHE A 90 -1.08 10.31 -2.54
C PHE A 90 0.13 9.45 -2.19
N VAL A 91 0.51 8.51 -3.07
CA VAL A 91 1.67 7.62 -2.86
C VAL A 91 2.97 8.40 -2.82
N VAL A 92 3.13 9.41 -3.69
CA VAL A 92 4.31 10.31 -3.65
C VAL A 92 4.41 11.04 -2.30
N GLN A 93 3.29 11.42 -1.69
CA GLN A 93 3.30 12.02 -0.35
C GLN A 93 3.64 11.00 0.73
N GLN A 94 3.07 9.78 0.68
CA GLN A 94 3.42 8.71 1.61
C GLN A 94 4.91 8.34 1.52
N ALA A 95 5.45 8.20 0.31
CA ALA A 95 6.86 7.89 0.07
C ALA A 95 7.80 8.90 0.75
N LYS A 96 7.50 10.20 0.65
CA LYS A 96 8.27 11.27 1.36
C LYS A 96 8.20 11.13 2.88
N GLN A 97 7.04 10.76 3.42
CA GLN A 97 6.89 10.55 4.87
C GLN A 97 7.68 9.32 5.32
N ILE A 98 7.61 8.22 4.57
CA ILE A 98 8.36 6.98 4.79
C ILE A 98 9.87 7.24 4.76
N GLU A 99 10.37 7.97 3.75
CA GLU A 99 11.78 8.37 3.66
C GLU A 99 12.25 9.13 4.91
N GLY A 100 11.39 9.99 5.47
CA GLY A 100 11.66 10.74 6.69
C GLY A 100 11.82 9.88 7.96
N LEU A 101 11.28 8.66 7.97
CA LEU A 101 11.45 7.70 9.07
C LEU A 101 12.74 6.88 8.96
N GLY A 102 13.34 6.84 7.76
CA GLY A 102 14.48 5.96 7.45
C GLY A 102 14.06 4.49 7.25
N GLY A 103 15.00 3.66 6.78
CA GLY A 103 14.73 2.24 6.50
C GLY A 103 14.45 1.96 5.02
N ALA A 104 13.40 1.20 4.73
CA ALA A 104 12.97 0.90 3.36
C ALA A 104 12.33 2.13 2.70
N VAL A 105 12.51 2.26 1.38
CA VAL A 105 11.92 3.34 0.58
C VAL A 105 11.02 2.79 -0.52
N ILE A 106 10.06 3.58 -0.97
CA ILE A 106 9.26 3.26 -2.17
C ILE A 106 10.06 3.76 -3.38
N ASP A 107 10.68 2.85 -4.12
CA ASP A 107 11.60 3.14 -5.23
C ASP A 107 10.92 2.98 -6.60
N GLY A 108 9.65 2.57 -6.61
CA GLY A 108 8.84 2.44 -7.82
C GLY A 108 7.34 2.49 -7.53
N ILE A 109 6.57 2.96 -8.52
CA ILE A 109 5.11 3.02 -8.48
C ILE A 109 4.59 2.38 -9.77
N VAL A 110 3.75 1.35 -9.64
CA VAL A 110 2.90 0.83 -10.72
C VAL A 110 1.57 1.56 -10.62
N ALA A 111 1.43 2.64 -11.40
CA ALA A 111 0.23 3.47 -11.45
C ALA A 111 -0.77 2.96 -12.51
N LYS A 112 -1.99 3.52 -12.49
CA LYS A 112 -3.06 3.15 -13.42
C LYS A 112 -3.17 4.11 -14.58
N ALA A 113 -3.31 3.58 -15.79
CA ALA A 113 -3.83 4.28 -16.96
C ALA A 113 -4.76 3.34 -17.74
N ASP A 114 -5.94 3.81 -18.17
CA ASP A 114 -6.85 3.01 -18.99
C ASP A 114 -6.45 3.12 -20.47
N LEU A 115 -5.74 2.11 -20.96
CA LEU A 115 -5.23 2.06 -22.34
C LEU A 115 -6.34 1.97 -23.42
N ARG A 116 -7.60 1.81 -23.03
CA ARG A 116 -8.74 1.80 -23.96
C ARG A 116 -9.18 3.21 -24.34
N LEU A 117 -8.79 4.23 -23.57
CA LEU A 117 -9.20 5.62 -23.77
C LEU A 117 -8.23 6.35 -24.70
N THR A 118 -8.06 5.84 -25.92
CA THR A 118 -6.98 6.26 -26.84
C THR A 118 -6.93 7.76 -27.14
N GLU A 119 -8.08 8.44 -27.17
CA GLU A 119 -8.14 9.90 -27.44
C GLU A 119 -7.68 10.75 -26.25
N SER A 120 -7.82 10.26 -25.02
CA SER A 120 -7.49 10.97 -23.79
C SER A 120 -6.35 10.30 -23.00
N LEU A 121 -5.68 9.31 -23.60
CA LEU A 121 -4.59 8.59 -22.96
C LEU A 121 -3.34 9.47 -22.87
N GLU A 122 -3.11 10.33 -23.86
CA GLU A 122 -1.97 11.24 -23.87
C GLU A 122 -1.98 12.17 -22.65
N ASP A 123 -3.15 12.72 -22.31
CA ASP A 123 -3.35 13.60 -21.15
C ASP A 123 -2.97 12.92 -19.81
N MET A 124 -3.00 11.57 -19.76
CA MET A 124 -2.62 10.79 -18.59
C MET A 124 -1.10 10.52 -18.53
N LEU A 125 -0.43 10.47 -19.68
CA LEU A 125 0.97 10.06 -19.80
C LEU A 125 1.95 11.24 -19.86
N SER A 126 1.46 12.46 -20.12
CA SER A 126 2.26 13.70 -20.18
C SER A 126 2.52 14.31 -18.80
#